data_AF-A0A920QB49-F1
#
_entry.id   AF-A0A920QB49-F1
#
_cell.length_a   1.000
_cell.length_b   1.000
_cell.length_c   1.000
_cell.angle_alpha   90.00
_cell.angle_beta   90.00
_cell.angle_gamma   90.00
#
_symmetry.space_group_name_H-M   'P 1'
#
loop_
_entity.id
_entity.type
_entity.pdbx_description
1 polymer ?
#
loop_
_entity_poly.entity_id
_entity_poly.type
_entity_poly.pdbx_seq_one_letter_code
_entity_poly.pdbx_strand_id
1 'polypeptide(L)'
;MRNRNVEVISVEDGTRVFVEETTSAGQENPIVLIGNSMGTTQQPVIGSSKLAVSRNINLDKSPVFHDHKIGGTSVLPAVHAISWMIDACLQKYNGFSFSSCKNFKVLNGVKFDETLADQYSLNFQESEGKDVNVAEIQVRVSSNPGKLQRLHYSSLIRLVLETPEVPLNDLVDLNNTHNLPGSSFYQDGTLFHGPKFQGIQQLLHISEQGLTLECLLPEITVHEQGPFATDNFNPFALDLAFQAMLIWAWRFQKSGSLPLSMEMLEQFRLIPFGSKFYLSMSVNKNSPGAINANLLLHDKTGLLYYRVTGAEVTISQSLNKLFGKKIESIA
;
A
#
# COMPACT_ATOMS: atom_id res chain seq x y z
N MET A 1 30.92 -26.35 11.95
CA MET A 1 30.88 -25.01 11.32
C MET A 1 31.64 -24.96 9.99
N ARG A 2 31.52 -25.97 9.11
CA ARG A 2 32.20 -26.01 7.78
C ARG A 2 31.24 -25.99 6.58
N ASN A 3 29.94 -25.73 6.79
CA ASN A 3 28.90 -25.87 5.76
C ASN A 3 28.27 -24.55 5.29
N ARG A 4 28.93 -23.41 5.52
CA ARG A 4 28.61 -22.13 4.89
C ARG A 4 29.97 -21.50 4.60
N ASN A 5 30.25 -21.06 3.37
CA ASN A 5 31.52 -20.48 2.89
C ASN A 5 31.94 -19.18 3.62
N VAL A 6 31.89 -19.18 4.94
CA VAL A 6 32.29 -18.10 5.81
C VAL A 6 33.73 -18.41 6.21
N GLU A 7 34.65 -17.69 5.58
CA GLU A 7 36.06 -17.74 5.98
C GLU A 7 36.21 -17.09 7.35
N VAL A 8 37.02 -17.72 8.19
CA VAL A 8 37.37 -17.15 9.50
C VAL A 8 38.47 -16.14 9.26
N ILE A 9 38.27 -14.90 9.69
CA ILE A 9 39.31 -13.87 9.67
C ILE A 9 40.57 -14.38 10.38
N SER A 10 41.75 -14.10 9.82
CA SER A 10 42.99 -14.46 10.48
C SER A 10 43.10 -13.73 11.84
N VAL A 11 43.79 -14.34 12.80
CA VAL A 11 44.02 -13.70 14.11
C VAL A 11 44.76 -12.38 13.95
N GLU A 12 45.71 -12.31 13.01
CA GLU A 12 46.49 -11.11 12.73
C GLU A 12 45.62 -9.97 12.18
N ASP A 13 44.80 -10.25 11.18
CA ASP A 13 43.91 -9.25 10.58
C ASP A 13 42.80 -8.82 11.55
N GLY A 14 42.24 -9.77 12.31
CA GLY A 14 41.24 -9.47 13.34
C GLY A 14 41.81 -8.59 14.45
N THR A 15 43.07 -8.83 14.86
CA THR A 15 43.76 -8.00 15.85
C THR A 15 43.97 -6.59 15.31
N ARG A 16 44.42 -6.45 14.06
CA ARG A 16 44.63 -5.14 13.42
C ARG A 16 43.36 -4.30 13.39
N VAL A 17 42.26 -4.86 12.87
CA VAL A 17 40.98 -4.12 12.75
C VAL A 17 40.43 -3.76 14.14
N PHE A 18 40.53 -4.67 15.12
CA PHE A 18 40.11 -4.36 16.48
C PHE A 18 40.90 -3.19 17.09
N VAL A 19 42.23 -3.17 16.90
CA VAL A 19 43.07 -2.08 17.42
C VAL A 19 42.75 -0.76 16.71
N GLU A 20 42.58 -0.77 15.39
CA GLU A 20 42.23 0.44 14.62
C GLU A 20 40.90 1.04 15.09
N GLU A 21 39.86 0.24 15.28
CA GLU A 21 38.54 0.73 15.70
C GLU A 21 38.53 1.17 17.17
N THR A 22 39.23 0.47 18.05
CA THR A 22 39.27 0.83 19.48
C THR A 22 40.15 2.03 19.80
N THR A 23 41.10 2.37 18.92
CA THR A 23 42.04 3.50 19.13
C THR A 23 41.72 4.72 18.27
N SER A 24 40.78 4.62 17.34
CA SER A 24 40.34 5.74 16.51
C SER A 24 39.60 6.80 17.34
N ALA A 25 40.16 8.01 17.40
CA ALA A 25 39.55 9.12 18.12
C ALA A 25 38.29 9.62 17.38
N GLY A 26 37.14 9.65 18.08
CA GLY A 26 35.92 10.31 17.61
C GLY A 26 34.71 9.40 17.35
N GLN A 27 34.75 8.11 17.69
CA GLN A 27 33.58 7.23 17.56
C GLN A 27 32.87 7.03 18.91
N GLU A 28 31.59 7.40 19.00
CA GLU A 28 30.70 6.97 20.08
C GLU A 28 30.03 5.64 19.67
N ASN A 29 30.39 4.54 20.33
CA ASN A 29 29.83 3.18 20.17
C ASN A 29 29.86 2.59 18.75
N PRO A 30 31.03 2.32 18.15
CA PRO A 30 31.09 1.69 16.83
C PRO A 30 30.65 0.21 16.89
N ILE A 31 29.81 -0.18 15.93
CA ILE A 31 29.53 -1.59 15.61
C ILE A 31 30.21 -1.89 14.28
N VAL A 32 31.24 -2.73 14.30
CA VAL A 32 31.99 -3.12 13.12
C VAL A 32 31.70 -4.58 12.79
N LEU A 33 31.18 -4.82 11.58
CA LEU A 33 30.91 -6.16 11.06
C LEU A 33 31.96 -6.51 10.01
N ILE A 34 32.76 -7.55 10.29
CA ILE A 34 33.80 -8.02 9.37
C ILE A 34 33.40 -9.41 8.85
N GLY A 35 33.35 -9.53 7.53
CA GLY A 35 33.09 -10.79 6.85
C GLY A 35 33.60 -10.74 5.41
N ASN A 36 33.87 -11.90 4.83
CA ASN A 36 34.11 -11.97 3.39
C ASN A 36 32.85 -11.53 2.64
N SER A 37 33.01 -10.96 1.44
CA SER A 37 31.87 -10.78 0.54
C SER A 37 31.32 -12.17 0.25
N MET A 38 30.18 -12.50 0.85
CA MET A 38 29.41 -13.65 0.43
C MET A 38 28.90 -13.31 -0.96
N GLY A 39 29.72 -13.56 -1.98
CA GLY A 39 29.31 -13.63 -3.37
C GLY A 39 28.36 -14.79 -3.49
N THR A 40 27.13 -14.61 -3.00
CA THR A 40 26.06 -15.54 -3.28
C THR A 40 25.59 -15.21 -4.68
N THR A 41 26.08 -15.95 -5.67
CA THR A 41 25.15 -16.48 -6.67
C THR A 41 24.18 -17.39 -5.92
N GLN A 42 23.25 -16.77 -5.18
CA GLN A 42 22.06 -17.44 -4.73
C GLN A 42 21.28 -17.71 -6.01
N GLN A 43 21.52 -18.88 -6.61
CA GLN A 43 20.45 -19.50 -7.38
C GLN A 43 19.24 -19.50 -6.46
N PRO A 44 18.11 -18.92 -6.86
CA PRO A 44 16.91 -18.97 -6.03
C PRO A 44 16.68 -20.44 -5.71
N VAL A 45 16.66 -20.76 -4.41
CA VAL A 45 16.25 -22.09 -3.98
C VAL A 45 14.78 -22.16 -4.33
N ILE A 46 14.48 -22.67 -5.54
CA ILE A 46 13.13 -23.02 -6.00
C ILE A 46 12.76 -24.31 -5.25
N GLY A 47 12.61 -24.17 -3.93
CA GLY A 47 12.00 -25.16 -3.07
C GLY A 47 10.54 -24.75 -2.90
N SER A 48 9.62 -25.57 -3.41
CA SER A 48 8.17 -25.51 -3.19
C SER A 48 7.79 -25.69 -1.71
N SER A 49 8.35 -24.91 -0.80
CA SER A 49 7.85 -24.80 0.57
C SER A 49 6.74 -23.77 0.57
N LYS A 50 5.51 -24.18 0.92
CA LYS A 50 4.44 -23.25 1.30
C LYS A 50 4.94 -22.43 2.49
N LEU A 51 5.53 -21.28 2.22
CA LEU A 51 5.92 -20.34 3.25
C LEU A 51 4.64 -19.66 3.72
N ALA A 52 4.43 -19.58 5.03
CA ALA A 52 3.34 -18.81 5.61
C ALA A 52 3.95 -17.74 6.50
N VAL A 53 3.86 -16.48 6.08
CA VAL A 53 4.25 -15.36 6.93
C VAL A 53 3.04 -14.99 7.76
N SER A 54 3.17 -15.03 9.08
CA SER A 54 2.07 -14.70 9.98
C SER A 54 2.31 -13.35 10.66
N ARG A 55 1.24 -12.58 10.84
CA ARG A 55 1.25 -11.26 11.49
C ARG A 55 0.09 -11.16 12.47
N ASN A 56 0.38 -10.62 13.64
CA ASN A 56 -0.65 -10.09 14.53
C ASN A 56 -0.94 -8.65 14.12
N ILE A 57 -2.22 -8.34 13.92
CA ILE A 57 -2.70 -7.00 13.54
C ILE A 57 -3.45 -6.45 14.75
N ASN A 58 -3.02 -5.31 15.27
CA ASN A 58 -3.68 -4.64 16.40
C ASN A 58 -3.46 -3.12 16.32
N LEU A 59 -4.35 -2.36 16.97
CA LEU A 59 -4.32 -0.90 16.97
C LEU A 59 -3.19 -0.34 17.82
N ASP A 60 -2.86 -0.95 18.95
CA ASP A 60 -1.82 -0.45 19.86
C ASP A 60 -0.45 -0.33 19.16
N LYS A 61 -0.14 -1.28 18.28
CA LYS A 61 1.09 -1.31 17.48
C LYS A 61 0.96 -0.57 16.15
N SER A 62 -0.25 -0.20 15.72
CA SER A 62 -0.49 0.49 14.43
C SER A 62 -1.53 1.60 14.61
N PRO A 63 -1.26 2.60 15.47
CA PRO A 63 -2.28 3.57 15.89
C PRO A 63 -2.79 4.45 14.74
N VAL A 64 -2.07 4.52 13.62
CA VAL A 64 -2.53 5.21 12.41
C VAL A 64 -3.91 4.76 11.95
N PHE A 65 -4.30 3.49 12.17
CA PHE A 65 -5.61 2.98 11.77
C PHE A 65 -6.78 3.49 12.62
N HIS A 66 -6.52 4.26 13.68
CA HIS A 66 -7.56 5.05 14.33
C HIS A 66 -8.15 6.13 13.41
N ASP A 67 -7.41 6.55 12.37
CA ASP A 67 -7.83 7.53 11.37
C ASP A 67 -8.45 6.90 10.11
N HIS A 68 -8.61 5.58 10.06
CA HIS A 68 -9.36 4.92 9.00
C HIS A 68 -10.55 4.16 9.58
N LYS A 69 -11.65 4.89 9.81
CA LYS A 69 -12.86 4.40 10.49
C LYS A 69 -14.08 4.43 9.59
N ILE A 70 -14.75 3.28 9.44
CA ILE A 70 -15.99 3.17 8.67
C ILE A 70 -17.13 2.96 9.65
N GLY A 71 -18.07 3.92 9.72
CA GLY A 71 -19.17 3.85 10.67
C GLY A 71 -18.74 3.80 12.15
N GLY A 72 -17.59 4.37 12.48
CA GLY A 72 -17.02 4.40 13.83
C GLY A 72 -16.06 3.24 14.14
N THR A 73 -16.05 2.18 13.33
CA THR A 73 -15.14 1.03 13.51
C THR A 73 -13.86 1.24 12.71
N SER A 74 -12.70 1.14 13.35
CA SER A 74 -11.42 1.14 12.63
C SER A 74 -11.32 -0.06 11.70
N VAL A 75 -10.79 0.13 10.49
CA VAL A 75 -10.65 -0.92 9.47
C VAL A 75 -9.26 -0.82 8.85
N LEU A 76 -8.62 -1.96 8.55
CA LEU A 76 -7.38 -1.99 7.77
C LEU A 76 -7.68 -1.54 6.33
N PRO A 77 -7.07 -0.46 5.81
CA PRO A 77 -7.28 -0.05 4.44
C PRO A 77 -6.87 -1.16 3.47
N ALA A 78 -7.64 -1.36 2.40
CA ALA A 78 -7.34 -2.40 1.40
C ALA A 78 -5.94 -2.25 0.79
N VAL A 79 -5.49 -1.01 0.62
CA VAL A 79 -4.16 -0.64 0.11
C VAL A 79 -3.02 -0.97 1.09
N HIS A 80 -3.29 -1.01 2.39
CA HIS A 80 -2.30 -1.48 3.39
C HIS A 80 -2.18 -3.01 3.36
N ALA A 81 -3.25 -3.73 3.01
CA ALA A 81 -3.15 -5.16 2.73
C ALA A 81 -2.29 -5.43 1.48
N ILE A 82 -2.40 -4.60 0.44
CA ILE A 82 -1.52 -4.66 -0.74
C ILE A 82 -0.07 -4.42 -0.33
N SER A 83 0.20 -3.34 0.41
CA SER A 83 1.54 -3.02 0.94
C SER A 83 2.14 -4.21 1.68
N TRP A 84 1.36 -4.84 2.56
CA TRP A 84 1.81 -6.00 3.31
C TRP A 84 2.13 -7.21 2.41
N MET A 85 1.33 -7.47 1.36
CA MET A 85 1.65 -8.52 0.38
C MET A 85 2.95 -8.21 -0.37
N ILE A 86 3.17 -6.95 -0.75
CA ILE A 86 4.38 -6.49 -1.45
C ILE A 86 5.62 -6.73 -0.57
N ASP A 87 5.61 -6.22 0.67
CA ASP A 87 6.75 -6.35 1.57
C ASP A 87 7.09 -7.81 1.88
N ALA A 88 6.07 -8.65 2.07
CA ALA A 88 6.29 -10.05 2.36
C ALA A 88 6.87 -10.80 1.16
N CYS A 89 6.53 -10.41 -0.07
CA CYS A 89 7.20 -10.92 -1.27
C CYS A 89 8.65 -10.39 -1.36
N LEU A 90 8.89 -9.10 -1.16
CA LEU A 90 10.24 -8.51 -1.27
C LEU A 90 11.23 -9.08 -0.23
N GLN A 91 10.77 -9.43 0.98
CA GLN A 91 11.59 -10.13 1.98
C GLN A 91 12.10 -11.50 1.50
N LYS A 92 11.43 -12.12 0.52
CA LYS A 92 11.82 -13.40 -0.06
C LYS A 92 12.70 -13.25 -1.31
N TYR A 93 12.53 -12.17 -2.07
CA TYR A 93 13.22 -11.92 -3.33
C TYR A 93 14.19 -10.75 -3.21
N ASN A 94 15.34 -11.01 -2.57
CA ASN A 94 16.39 -10.01 -2.40
C ASN A 94 16.86 -9.45 -3.76
N GLY A 95 17.01 -8.13 -3.85
CA GLY A 95 17.44 -7.43 -5.05
C GLY A 95 16.33 -7.16 -6.08
N PHE A 96 15.14 -7.73 -5.89
CA PHE A 96 13.97 -7.38 -6.71
C PHE A 96 13.30 -6.11 -6.20
N SER A 97 12.61 -5.42 -7.11
CA SER A 97 11.73 -4.28 -6.85
C SER A 97 10.29 -4.63 -7.18
N PHE A 98 9.33 -3.99 -6.49
CA PHE A 98 7.92 -4.11 -6.82
C PHE A 98 7.63 -3.46 -8.18
N SER A 99 6.96 -4.20 -9.06
CA SER A 99 6.53 -3.69 -10.38
C SER A 99 5.01 -3.53 -10.43
N SER A 100 4.26 -4.60 -10.14
CA SER A 100 2.81 -4.55 -10.25
C SER A 100 2.06 -5.55 -9.38
N CYS A 101 0.80 -5.25 -9.14
CA CYS A 101 -0.17 -6.02 -8.39
C CYS A 101 -1.39 -6.23 -9.29
N LYS A 102 -1.64 -7.49 -9.68
CA LYS A 102 -2.70 -7.86 -10.62
C LYS A 102 -3.83 -8.59 -9.90
N ASN A 103 -5.07 -8.38 -10.36
CA ASN A 103 -6.27 -9.05 -9.87
C ASN A 103 -6.40 -8.98 -8.34
N PHE A 104 -6.15 -7.80 -7.76
CA PHE A 104 -6.38 -7.59 -6.33
C PHE A 104 -7.88 -7.71 -6.02
N LYS A 105 -8.21 -8.42 -4.94
CA LYS A 105 -9.58 -8.61 -4.47
C LYS A 105 -9.66 -8.42 -2.96
N VAL A 106 -10.67 -7.67 -2.53
CA VAL A 106 -11.16 -7.64 -1.15
C VAL A 106 -12.27 -8.68 -1.02
N LEU A 107 -12.00 -9.73 -0.25
CA LEU A 107 -12.95 -10.82 0.00
C LEU A 107 -13.66 -10.61 1.32
N ASN A 108 -12.90 -10.25 2.37
CA ASN A 108 -13.41 -9.84 3.67
C ASN A 108 -12.46 -8.82 4.29
N GLY A 109 -12.90 -7.58 4.47
CA GLY A 109 -12.08 -6.55 5.13
C GLY A 109 -11.74 -6.91 6.58
N VAL A 110 -10.58 -6.46 7.06
CA VAL A 110 -10.16 -6.62 8.46
C VAL A 110 -10.66 -5.43 9.27
N LYS A 111 -11.55 -5.70 10.24
CA LYS A 111 -12.09 -4.72 11.16
C LYS A 111 -11.42 -4.88 12.53
N PHE A 112 -11.14 -3.77 13.19
CA PHE A 112 -10.63 -3.75 14.55
C PHE A 112 -11.82 -3.73 15.53
N ASP A 113 -12.55 -4.83 15.57
CA ASP A 113 -13.71 -5.09 16.42
C ASP A 113 -13.63 -6.51 17.02
N GLU A 114 -14.70 -7.02 17.61
CA GLU A 114 -14.77 -8.37 18.18
C GLU A 114 -14.52 -9.51 17.17
N THR A 115 -14.49 -9.21 15.87
CA THR A 115 -14.20 -10.16 14.79
C THR A 115 -12.74 -10.19 14.36
N LEU A 116 -11.89 -9.33 14.94
CA LEU A 116 -10.45 -9.30 14.71
C LEU A 116 -9.82 -10.63 15.12
N ALA A 117 -9.04 -11.24 14.24
CA ALA A 117 -8.37 -12.51 14.53
C ALA A 117 -7.02 -12.27 15.25
N ASP A 118 -6.64 -13.19 16.12
CA ASP A 118 -5.33 -13.16 16.81
C ASP A 118 -4.15 -13.21 15.82
N GLN A 119 -4.34 -13.89 14.69
CA GLN A 119 -3.31 -14.09 13.68
C GLN A 119 -3.88 -14.12 12.26
N TYR A 120 -3.16 -13.44 11.37
CA TYR A 120 -3.37 -13.46 9.93
C TYR A 120 -2.16 -14.08 9.24
N SER A 121 -2.39 -14.88 8.20
CA SER A 121 -1.35 -15.60 7.46
C SER A 121 -1.39 -15.24 5.98
N LEU A 122 -0.21 -14.99 5.40
CA LEU A 122 0.00 -14.86 3.96
C LEU A 122 0.43 -16.21 3.41
N ASN A 123 -0.33 -16.72 2.45
CA ASN A 123 0.01 -17.91 1.69
C ASN A 123 0.55 -17.49 0.33
N PHE A 124 1.74 -17.97 -0.01
CA PHE A 124 2.39 -17.70 -1.29
C PHE A 124 2.29 -18.92 -2.19
N GLN A 125 1.98 -18.70 -3.46
CA GLN A 125 2.06 -19.69 -4.52
C GLN A 125 2.82 -19.05 -5.68
N GLU A 126 4.03 -19.51 -5.90
CA GLU A 126 4.87 -19.05 -7.02
C GLU A 126 4.29 -19.59 -8.34
N SER A 127 4.27 -18.72 -9.34
CA SER A 127 4.13 -19.17 -10.73
C SER A 127 5.45 -19.79 -11.17
N GLU A 128 5.41 -20.84 -11.98
CA GLU A 128 6.60 -21.35 -12.68
C GLU A 128 7.06 -20.28 -13.68
N GLY A 129 7.97 -19.40 -13.24
CA GLY A 129 8.55 -18.35 -14.05
C GLY A 129 9.52 -18.92 -15.08
N LYS A 130 9.45 -18.42 -16.32
CA LYS A 130 10.44 -18.73 -17.37
C LYS A 130 11.62 -17.74 -17.39
N ASP A 131 11.44 -16.57 -16.77
CA ASP A 131 12.39 -15.47 -16.75
C ASP A 131 12.95 -15.29 -15.35
N VAL A 132 14.27 -15.36 -15.21
CA VAL A 132 14.97 -15.21 -13.93
C VAL A 132 14.91 -13.78 -13.39
N ASN A 133 14.58 -12.79 -14.24
CA ASN A 133 14.48 -11.39 -13.87
C ASN A 133 13.08 -10.99 -13.37
N VAL A 134 12.13 -11.92 -13.38
CA VAL A 134 10.73 -11.68 -13.03
C VAL A 134 10.25 -12.76 -12.04
N ALA A 135 9.68 -12.32 -10.93
CA ALA A 135 8.99 -13.21 -10.01
C ALA A 135 7.50 -12.86 -9.97
N GLU A 136 6.63 -13.83 -10.23
CA GLU A 136 5.18 -13.70 -10.10
C GLU A 136 4.67 -14.61 -8.99
N ILE A 137 4.07 -14.00 -7.96
CA ILE A 137 3.69 -14.68 -6.73
C ILE A 137 2.22 -14.41 -6.44
N GLN A 138 1.40 -15.46 -6.49
CA GLN A 138 0.03 -15.38 -6.00
C GLN A 138 0.06 -15.35 -4.48
N VAL A 139 -0.47 -14.27 -3.91
CA VAL A 139 -0.57 -14.07 -2.45
C VAL A 139 -2.03 -14.13 -2.03
N ARG A 140 -2.31 -14.80 -0.92
CA ARG A 140 -3.62 -14.82 -0.25
C ARG A 140 -3.47 -14.56 1.24
N VAL A 141 -4.19 -13.56 1.74
CA VAL A 141 -4.28 -13.26 3.18
C VAL A 141 -5.49 -13.97 3.76
N SER A 142 -5.27 -14.73 4.83
CA SER A 142 -6.32 -15.48 5.52
C SER A 142 -6.19 -15.41 7.04
N SER A 143 -7.27 -15.68 7.75
CA SER A 143 -7.27 -15.89 9.20
C SER A 143 -8.06 -17.15 9.56
N ASN A 144 -7.88 -17.67 10.78
CA ASN A 144 -8.63 -18.80 11.32
C ASN A 144 -9.31 -18.40 12.64
N PRO A 145 -10.37 -17.56 12.62
CA PRO A 145 -11.06 -17.13 13.85
C PRO A 145 -11.90 -18.26 14.50
N GLY A 146 -11.66 -19.52 14.13
CA GLY A 146 -12.44 -20.69 14.50
C GLY A 146 -12.01 -21.93 13.69
N LYS A 147 -12.95 -22.81 13.34
CA LYS A 147 -12.65 -24.07 12.60
C LYS A 147 -12.44 -23.91 11.09
N LEU A 148 -12.93 -22.81 10.50
CA LEU A 148 -12.88 -22.57 9.05
C LEU A 148 -11.98 -21.38 8.72
N GLN A 149 -11.20 -21.54 7.66
CA GLN A 149 -10.36 -20.48 7.13
C GLN A 149 -11.22 -19.37 6.51
N ARG A 150 -10.94 -18.12 6.89
CA ARG A 150 -11.52 -16.91 6.29
C ARG A 150 -10.49 -16.27 5.36
N LEU A 151 -10.85 -16.13 4.07
CA LEU A 151 -10.04 -15.38 3.11
C LEU A 151 -10.38 -13.90 3.18
N HIS A 152 -9.36 -13.05 3.27
CA HIS A 152 -9.49 -11.60 3.40
C HIS A 152 -9.15 -10.87 2.11
N TYR A 153 -7.99 -11.20 1.53
CA TYR A 153 -7.46 -10.51 0.36
C TYR A 153 -6.69 -11.48 -0.54
N SER A 154 -6.62 -11.19 -1.84
CA SER A 154 -5.77 -11.94 -2.77
C SER A 154 -5.26 -11.06 -3.90
N SER A 155 -4.05 -11.34 -4.40
CA SER A 155 -3.50 -10.71 -5.61
C SER A 155 -2.34 -11.52 -6.18
N LEU A 156 -2.02 -11.31 -7.45
CA LEU A 156 -0.76 -11.72 -8.07
C LEU A 156 0.23 -10.54 -8.00
N ILE A 157 1.28 -10.70 -7.20
CA ILE A 157 2.36 -9.70 -7.08
C ILE A 157 3.45 -10.05 -8.10
N ARG A 158 3.87 -9.05 -8.87
CA ARG A 158 4.98 -9.14 -9.82
C ARG A 158 6.14 -8.28 -9.32
N LEU A 159 7.29 -8.93 -9.18
CA LEU A 159 8.56 -8.31 -8.86
C LEU A 159 9.50 -8.41 -10.05
N VAL A 160 10.39 -7.44 -10.20
CA VAL A 160 11.38 -7.37 -11.29
C VAL A 160 12.76 -6.99 -10.74
N LEU A 161 13.84 -7.49 -11.36
CA LEU A 161 15.20 -7.00 -11.05
C LEU A 161 15.46 -5.61 -11.62
N GLU A 162 14.94 -5.34 -12.83
CA GLU A 162 15.07 -4.06 -13.50
C GLU A 162 13.72 -3.37 -13.57
N THR A 163 13.65 -2.14 -13.05
CA THR A 163 12.43 -1.35 -13.05
C THR A 163 12.12 -0.84 -14.47
N PRO A 164 10.85 -0.83 -14.91
CA PRO A 164 10.47 -0.33 -16.22
C PRO A 164 10.68 1.19 -16.33
N GLU A 165 10.75 1.68 -17.57
CA GLU A 165 10.74 3.11 -17.84
C GLU A 165 9.47 3.78 -17.28
N VAL A 166 9.63 5.01 -16.80
CA VAL A 166 8.53 5.78 -16.20
C VAL A 166 7.73 6.45 -17.32
N PRO A 167 6.45 6.10 -17.51
CA PRO A 167 5.65 6.69 -18.57
C PRO A 167 5.28 8.14 -18.24
N LEU A 168 5.22 8.97 -19.27
CA LEU A 168 4.72 10.33 -19.24
C LEU A 168 3.28 10.36 -19.77
N ASN A 169 2.38 11.03 -19.05
CA ASN A 169 1.03 11.31 -19.53
C ASN A 169 0.92 12.78 -19.97
N ASP A 170 0.93 13.03 -21.27
CA ASP A 170 0.88 14.39 -21.83
C ASP A 170 -0.51 15.02 -21.81
N LEU A 171 -1.54 14.26 -21.39
CA LEU A 171 -2.95 14.68 -21.40
C LEU A 171 -3.45 15.11 -20.02
N VAL A 172 -2.56 15.44 -19.10
CA VAL A 172 -2.95 15.88 -17.75
C VAL A 172 -3.61 17.26 -17.82
N ASP A 173 -4.85 17.34 -17.32
CA ASP A 173 -5.56 18.60 -17.10
C ASP A 173 -5.54 18.98 -15.61
N LEU A 174 -4.79 20.04 -15.28
CA LEU A 174 -4.69 20.61 -13.94
C LEU A 174 -5.49 21.93 -13.80
N ASN A 175 -6.37 22.24 -14.75
CA ASN A 175 -7.20 23.44 -14.65
C ASN A 175 -8.11 23.34 -13.42
N ASN A 176 -7.99 24.34 -12.54
CA ASN A 176 -8.77 24.40 -11.31
C ASN A 176 -10.10 25.13 -11.54
N THR A 177 -11.07 24.44 -12.17
CA THR A 177 -12.38 25.04 -12.48
C THR A 177 -13.37 25.00 -11.31
N HIS A 178 -13.19 24.06 -10.38
CA HIS A 178 -14.09 23.92 -9.22
C HIS A 178 -13.59 24.67 -7.98
N ASN A 179 -12.28 24.74 -7.78
CA ASN A 179 -11.64 25.40 -6.64
C ASN A 179 -12.25 25.01 -5.28
N LEU A 180 -12.49 23.72 -5.07
CA LEU A 180 -13.09 23.22 -3.84
C LEU A 180 -12.02 22.61 -2.90
N PRO A 181 -11.86 23.15 -1.67
CA PRO A 181 -10.95 22.61 -0.67
C PRO A 181 -11.23 21.15 -0.34
N GLY A 182 -10.20 20.31 -0.41
CA GLY A 182 -10.30 18.89 -0.04
C GLY A 182 -10.79 18.68 1.40
N SER A 183 -10.48 19.64 2.29
CA SER A 183 -10.98 19.68 3.66
C SER A 183 -12.51 19.60 3.76
N SER A 184 -13.25 20.09 2.77
CA SER A 184 -14.72 20.05 2.81
C SER A 184 -15.25 18.62 2.81
N PHE A 185 -14.63 17.70 2.08
CA PHE A 185 -15.06 16.30 1.99
C PHE A 185 -14.85 15.53 3.30
N TYR A 186 -13.81 15.88 4.06
CA TYR A 186 -13.59 15.31 5.39
C TYR A 186 -14.53 15.95 6.41
N GLN A 187 -14.79 17.24 6.30
CA GLN A 187 -15.66 17.99 7.22
C GLN A 187 -17.15 17.69 7.05
N ASP A 188 -17.63 17.42 5.83
CA ASP A 188 -19.04 17.09 5.58
C ASP A 188 -19.35 15.59 5.76
N GLY A 189 -18.31 14.78 5.94
CA GLY A 189 -18.37 13.33 6.16
C GLY A 189 -18.46 12.50 4.86
N THR A 190 -18.34 13.12 3.68
CA THR A 190 -18.19 12.39 2.40
C THR A 190 -17.04 11.39 2.50
N LEU A 191 -15.93 11.81 3.11
CA LEU A 191 -14.79 10.98 3.45
C LEU A 191 -14.73 10.79 4.96
N PHE A 192 -14.68 9.53 5.41
CA PHE A 192 -14.63 9.17 6.83
C PHE A 192 -13.22 9.25 7.46
N HIS A 193 -12.23 9.65 6.66
CA HIS A 193 -10.82 9.58 6.98
C HIS A 193 -10.40 10.64 8.02
N GLY A 194 -9.73 10.21 9.08
CA GLY A 194 -9.10 11.05 10.08
C GLY A 194 -7.76 11.64 9.59
N PRO A 195 -7.15 12.55 10.37
CA PRO A 195 -6.05 13.42 9.93
C PRO A 195 -4.90 12.72 9.19
N LYS A 196 -4.48 11.52 9.60
CA LYS A 196 -3.37 10.80 8.95
C LYS A 196 -3.68 10.31 7.53
N PHE A 197 -4.95 10.28 7.13
CA PHE A 197 -5.40 9.90 5.79
C PHE A 197 -5.95 11.10 5.00
N GLN A 198 -5.87 12.33 5.53
CA GLN A 198 -6.37 13.54 4.87
C GLN A 198 -5.34 14.14 3.91
N GLY A 199 -5.13 13.47 2.78
CA GLY A 199 -4.15 13.88 1.77
C GLY A 199 -4.70 14.78 0.66
N ILE A 200 -6.02 14.90 0.51
CA ILE A 200 -6.62 15.68 -0.58
C ILE A 200 -6.60 17.17 -0.22
N GLN A 201 -5.90 17.97 -1.02
CA GLN A 201 -5.77 19.41 -0.80
C GLN A 201 -6.84 20.19 -1.54
N GLN A 202 -7.06 19.86 -2.82
CA GLN A 202 -8.03 20.53 -3.69
C GLN A 202 -8.67 19.55 -4.67
N LEU A 203 -9.95 19.72 -4.92
CA LEU A 203 -10.61 19.19 -6.11
C LEU A 203 -10.49 20.22 -7.24
N LEU A 204 -9.74 19.87 -8.29
CA LEU A 204 -9.48 20.75 -9.44
C LEU A 204 -10.65 20.70 -10.43
N HIS A 205 -11.06 19.48 -10.79
CA HIS A 205 -12.15 19.22 -11.73
C HIS A 205 -12.93 17.96 -11.36
N ILE A 206 -14.25 17.95 -11.61
CA ILE A 206 -15.11 16.76 -11.51
C ILE A 206 -16.19 16.80 -12.60
N SER A 207 -16.45 15.65 -13.21
CA SER A 207 -17.52 15.43 -14.17
C SER A 207 -18.00 13.97 -14.11
N GLU A 208 -19.00 13.59 -14.90
CA GLU A 208 -19.40 12.18 -15.01
C GLU A 208 -18.29 11.30 -15.61
N GLN A 209 -17.32 11.89 -16.31
CA GLN A 209 -16.20 11.16 -16.91
C GLN A 209 -15.07 10.92 -15.91
N GLY A 210 -14.99 11.66 -14.81
CA GLY A 210 -13.84 11.55 -13.90
C GLY A 210 -13.68 12.73 -12.94
N LEU A 211 -12.50 12.78 -12.32
CA LEU A 211 -12.08 13.92 -11.50
C LEU A 211 -10.55 14.04 -11.43
N THR A 212 -10.09 15.23 -11.06
CA THR A 212 -8.67 15.50 -10.79
C THR A 212 -8.50 16.13 -9.41
N LEU A 213 -7.61 15.58 -8.60
CA LEU A 213 -7.25 16.08 -7.26
C LEU A 213 -5.81 16.58 -7.23
N GLU A 214 -5.59 17.64 -6.46
CA GLU A 214 -4.28 17.97 -5.92
C GLU A 214 -4.14 17.33 -4.53
N CYS A 215 -3.02 16.64 -4.30
CA CYS A 215 -2.77 15.86 -3.10
C CYS A 215 -1.44 16.25 -2.45
N LEU A 216 -1.40 16.17 -1.12
CA LEU A 216 -0.23 16.30 -0.28
C LEU A 216 -0.50 15.49 0.99
N LEU A 217 0.26 14.43 1.19
CA LEU A 217 0.11 13.58 2.37
C LEU A 217 0.70 14.24 3.61
N PRO A 218 0.06 14.11 4.79
CA PRO A 218 0.67 14.47 6.04
C PRO A 218 1.86 13.56 6.34
N GLU A 219 2.78 14.00 7.20
CA GLU A 219 3.82 13.13 7.73
C GLU A 219 3.23 12.08 8.69
N ILE A 220 3.70 10.84 8.53
CA ILE A 220 3.28 9.69 9.32
C ILE A 220 4.52 8.94 9.76
N THR A 221 4.75 8.89 11.05
CA THR A 221 5.96 8.29 11.61
C THR A 221 5.96 6.77 11.47
N VAL A 222 7.15 6.16 11.45
CA VAL A 222 7.32 4.70 11.49
C VAL A 222 6.60 4.10 12.70
N HIS A 223 6.64 4.78 13.85
CA HIS A 223 5.95 4.34 15.06
C HIS A 223 4.42 4.30 14.87
N GLU A 224 3.83 5.29 14.18
CA GLU A 224 2.39 5.32 13.93
C GLU A 224 1.92 4.21 12.99
N GLN A 225 2.73 3.89 11.98
CA GLN A 225 2.48 2.81 11.01
C GLN A 225 2.75 1.43 11.60
N GLY A 226 3.73 1.35 12.51
CA GLY A 226 4.16 0.13 13.18
C GLY A 226 4.61 -0.96 12.21
N PRO A 227 4.07 -2.19 12.30
CA PRO A 227 4.48 -3.29 11.42
C PRO A 227 4.12 -3.07 9.94
N PHE A 228 3.32 -2.04 9.63
CA PHE A 228 2.97 -1.66 8.26
C PHE A 228 3.87 -0.56 7.68
N ALA A 229 4.85 -0.08 8.43
CA ALA A 229 5.86 0.82 7.89
C ALA A 229 6.66 0.13 6.77
N THR A 230 6.86 0.82 5.65
CA THR A 230 7.61 0.32 4.50
C THR A 230 8.20 1.46 3.68
N ASP A 231 9.32 1.18 3.02
CA ASP A 231 9.95 2.07 2.03
C ASP A 231 9.63 1.64 0.59
N ASN A 232 8.93 0.53 0.38
CA ASN A 232 8.74 -0.09 -0.94
C ASN A 232 7.48 0.38 -1.67
N PHE A 233 6.53 0.94 -0.93
CA PHE A 233 5.20 1.31 -1.43
C PHE A 233 4.60 2.40 -0.53
N ASN A 234 3.85 3.36 -1.09
CA ASN A 234 3.13 4.34 -0.30
C ASN A 234 1.61 4.02 -0.27
N PRO A 235 1.13 3.26 0.73
CA PRO A 235 -0.28 2.88 0.80
C PRO A 235 -1.20 4.08 1.08
N PHE A 236 -0.72 5.13 1.74
CA PHE A 236 -1.53 6.33 1.98
C PHE A 236 -1.83 7.09 0.68
N ALA A 237 -0.86 7.14 -0.23
CA ALA A 237 -1.08 7.77 -1.54
C ALA A 237 -2.10 6.97 -2.36
N LEU A 238 -2.00 5.64 -2.37
CA LEU A 238 -2.97 4.79 -3.07
C LEU A 238 -4.36 4.84 -2.41
N ASP A 239 -4.45 5.06 -1.09
CA ASP A 239 -5.74 5.25 -0.42
C ASP A 239 -6.51 6.44 -1.00
N LEU A 240 -5.82 7.53 -1.32
CA LEU A 240 -6.44 8.71 -1.96
C LEU A 240 -7.10 8.37 -3.30
N ALA A 241 -6.67 7.32 -4.00
CA ALA A 241 -7.33 6.82 -5.21
C ALA A 241 -8.73 6.28 -4.93
N PHE A 242 -8.90 5.55 -3.83
CA PHE A 242 -10.22 5.09 -3.41
C PHE A 242 -11.05 6.23 -2.79
N GLN A 243 -10.41 7.21 -2.13
CA GLN A 243 -11.09 8.44 -1.71
C GLN A 243 -11.63 9.23 -2.91
N ALA A 244 -10.89 9.32 -4.01
CA ALA A 244 -11.36 9.93 -5.27
C ALA A 244 -12.61 9.22 -5.80
N MET A 245 -12.60 7.89 -5.86
CA MET A 245 -13.77 7.12 -6.28
C MET A 245 -14.97 7.35 -5.37
N LEU A 246 -14.76 7.52 -4.06
CA LEU A 246 -15.81 7.83 -3.10
C LEU A 246 -16.39 9.24 -3.27
N ILE A 247 -15.55 10.27 -3.49
CA ILE A 247 -16.01 11.63 -3.83
C ILE A 247 -16.91 11.58 -5.07
N TRP A 248 -16.48 10.87 -6.11
CA TRP A 248 -17.24 10.73 -7.34
C TRP A 248 -18.58 10.00 -7.11
N ALA A 249 -18.54 8.85 -6.41
CA ALA A 249 -19.74 8.08 -6.07
C ALA A 249 -20.74 8.93 -5.27
N TRP A 250 -20.27 9.68 -4.29
CA TRP A 250 -21.11 10.55 -3.50
C TRP A 250 -21.73 11.67 -4.35
N ARG A 251 -20.96 12.28 -5.25
CA ARG A 251 -21.42 13.37 -6.11
C ARG A 251 -22.53 12.94 -7.08
N PHE A 252 -22.35 11.80 -7.75
CA PHE A 252 -23.21 11.36 -8.87
C PHE A 252 -24.19 10.24 -8.53
N GLN A 253 -23.87 9.38 -7.55
CA GLN A 253 -24.72 8.25 -7.12
C GLN A 253 -25.34 8.47 -5.74
N LYS A 254 -25.03 9.58 -5.05
CA LYS A 254 -25.54 9.93 -3.71
C LYS A 254 -25.37 8.80 -2.69
N SER A 255 -24.30 8.03 -2.85
CA SER A 255 -24.09 6.81 -2.10
C SER A 255 -22.64 6.64 -1.69
N GLY A 256 -22.43 6.11 -0.49
CA GLY A 256 -21.12 5.65 -0.04
C GLY A 256 -20.64 4.48 -0.89
N SER A 257 -19.31 4.30 -0.94
CA SER A 257 -18.68 3.22 -1.66
C SER A 257 -17.55 2.58 -0.87
N LEU A 258 -17.23 1.31 -1.18
CA LEU A 258 -16.14 0.56 -0.57
C LEU A 258 -15.32 -0.19 -1.63
N PRO A 259 -14.00 -0.32 -1.46
CA PRO A 259 -13.15 -1.07 -2.40
C PRO A 259 -13.59 -2.53 -2.56
N LEU A 260 -13.64 -3.01 -3.81
CA LEU A 260 -13.88 -4.41 -4.16
C LEU A 260 -12.65 -5.07 -4.78
N SER A 261 -12.08 -4.45 -5.81
CA SER A 261 -10.99 -5.04 -6.58
C SER A 261 -10.19 -3.99 -7.35
N MET A 262 -9.02 -4.42 -7.85
CA MET A 262 -8.29 -3.73 -8.91
C MET A 262 -7.77 -4.76 -9.90
N GLU A 263 -7.94 -4.50 -11.20
CA GLU A 263 -7.38 -5.35 -12.24
C GLU A 263 -5.86 -5.26 -12.25
N MET A 264 -5.32 -4.04 -12.22
CA MET A 264 -3.88 -3.80 -12.23
C MET A 264 -3.53 -2.56 -11.43
N LEU A 265 -2.49 -2.66 -10.61
CA LEU A 265 -1.73 -1.55 -10.02
C LEU A 265 -0.29 -1.70 -10.51
N GLU A 266 0.27 -0.67 -11.13
CA GLU A 266 1.67 -0.58 -11.52
C GLU A 266 2.37 0.52 -10.74
N GLN A 267 3.57 0.25 -10.24
CA GLN A 267 4.46 1.22 -9.62
C GLN A 267 5.64 1.51 -10.55
N PHE A 268 5.82 2.81 -10.84
CA PHE A 268 6.96 3.33 -11.59
C PHE A 268 7.91 4.10 -10.69
N ARG A 269 7.36 4.85 -9.72
CA ARG A 269 8.12 5.65 -8.74
C ARG A 269 7.38 5.70 -7.41
N LEU A 270 8.12 5.89 -6.32
CA LEU A 270 7.54 6.17 -5.01
C LEU A 270 7.04 7.61 -4.93
N ILE A 271 5.93 7.81 -4.23
CA ILE A 271 5.44 9.14 -3.84
C ILE A 271 6.04 9.46 -2.46
N PRO A 272 6.97 10.42 -2.34
CA PRO A 272 7.51 10.80 -1.05
C PRO A 272 6.46 11.51 -0.20
N PHE A 273 6.50 11.30 1.11
CA PHE A 273 5.75 12.14 2.05
C PHE A 273 6.19 13.61 1.91
N GLY A 274 5.27 14.54 2.19
CA GLY A 274 5.54 15.99 2.07
C GLY A 274 5.68 16.51 0.63
N SER A 275 5.53 15.65 -0.39
CA SER A 275 5.55 16.07 -1.79
C SER A 275 4.14 16.23 -2.36
N LYS A 276 3.94 17.33 -3.09
CA LYS A 276 2.71 17.55 -3.85
C LYS A 276 2.67 16.61 -5.06
N PHE A 277 1.53 15.98 -5.27
CA PHE A 277 1.24 15.17 -6.45
C PHE A 277 -0.21 15.35 -6.88
N TYR A 278 -0.57 14.77 -8.02
CA TYR A 278 -1.89 14.85 -8.60
C TYR A 278 -2.46 13.47 -8.85
N LEU A 279 -3.79 13.39 -8.79
CA LEU A 279 -4.54 12.17 -9.03
C LEU A 279 -5.61 12.46 -10.07
N SER A 280 -5.48 11.83 -11.23
CA SER A 280 -6.45 11.92 -12.34
C SER A 280 -7.23 10.60 -12.43
N MET A 281 -8.54 10.67 -12.33
CA MET A 281 -9.46 9.52 -12.40
C MET A 281 -10.32 9.59 -13.66
N SER A 282 -10.47 8.48 -14.37
CA SER A 282 -11.42 8.33 -15.48
C SER A 282 -12.38 7.16 -15.22
N VAL A 283 -13.68 7.40 -15.31
CA VAL A 283 -14.72 6.37 -15.12
C VAL A 283 -14.84 5.52 -16.38
N ASN A 284 -14.64 4.21 -16.24
CA ASN A 284 -14.81 3.25 -17.33
C ASN A 284 -16.26 2.79 -17.44
N LYS A 285 -16.86 2.49 -16.28
CA LYS A 285 -18.23 1.98 -16.17
C LYS A 285 -18.85 2.45 -14.87
N ASN A 286 -20.09 2.89 -14.96
CA ASN A 286 -20.92 3.28 -13.83
C ASN A 286 -22.23 2.46 -13.86
N SER A 287 -22.62 1.91 -12.71
CA SER A 287 -23.85 1.17 -12.52
C SER A 287 -24.43 1.45 -11.13
N PRO A 288 -25.71 1.15 -10.86
CA PRO A 288 -26.32 1.42 -9.55
C PRO A 288 -25.59 0.78 -8.35
N GLY A 289 -24.88 -0.33 -8.57
CA GLY A 289 -24.22 -1.09 -7.50
C GLY A 289 -22.68 -1.05 -7.52
N ALA A 290 -22.06 -0.45 -8.54
CA ALA A 290 -20.60 -0.41 -8.67
C ALA A 290 -20.10 0.66 -9.65
N ILE A 291 -18.91 1.20 -9.35
CA ILE A 291 -18.12 2.03 -10.28
C ILE A 291 -16.82 1.30 -10.58
N ASN A 292 -16.45 1.28 -11.87
CA ASN A 292 -15.13 0.88 -12.34
C ASN A 292 -14.42 2.08 -12.98
N ALA A 293 -13.19 2.34 -12.56
CA ALA A 293 -12.40 3.49 -13.02
C ALA A 293 -10.91 3.14 -13.19
N ASN A 294 -10.22 3.95 -14.00
CA ASN A 294 -8.76 4.01 -14.04
C ASN A 294 -8.29 5.25 -13.30
N LEU A 295 -7.14 5.15 -12.62
CA LEU A 295 -6.54 6.25 -11.89
C LEU A 295 -5.05 6.36 -12.22
N LEU A 296 -4.59 7.59 -12.40
CA LEU A 296 -3.19 7.92 -12.58
C LEU A 296 -2.74 8.82 -11.43
N LEU A 297 -1.69 8.43 -10.73
CA LEU A 297 -1.03 9.29 -9.76
C LEU A 297 0.26 9.78 -10.39
N HIS A 298 0.45 11.10 -10.48
CA HIS A 298 1.52 11.71 -11.26
C HIS A 298 1.98 13.03 -10.66
N ASP A 299 3.16 13.49 -11.07
CA ASP A 299 3.61 14.84 -10.73
C ASP A 299 2.95 15.90 -11.65
N LYS A 300 3.32 17.18 -11.47
CA LYS A 300 2.77 18.30 -12.24
C LYS A 300 3.04 18.21 -13.76
N THR A 301 4.04 17.43 -14.18
CA THR A 301 4.41 17.23 -15.59
C THR A 301 3.70 16.04 -16.21
N GLY A 302 3.00 15.24 -15.41
CA GLY A 302 2.33 14.02 -15.86
C GLY A 302 3.21 12.78 -15.82
N LEU A 303 4.41 12.85 -15.26
CA LEU A 303 5.27 11.69 -15.10
C LEU A 303 4.74 10.80 -13.98
N LEU A 304 4.46 9.53 -14.28
CA LEU A 304 3.68 8.67 -13.37
C LEU A 304 4.47 8.24 -12.13
N TYR A 305 3.74 8.12 -11.03
CA TYR A 305 4.10 7.34 -9.86
C TYR A 305 3.42 5.98 -9.94
N TYR A 306 2.08 5.97 -9.99
CA TYR A 306 1.24 4.78 -10.04
C TYR A 306 0.25 4.87 -11.20
N ARG A 307 -0.04 3.71 -11.80
CA ARG A 307 -1.18 3.52 -12.69
C ARG A 307 -2.08 2.44 -12.13
N VAL A 308 -3.36 2.74 -12.00
CA VAL A 308 -4.39 1.82 -11.56
C VAL A 308 -5.39 1.64 -12.69
N THR A 309 -5.58 0.40 -13.12
CA THR A 309 -6.55 0.04 -14.15
C THR A 309 -7.63 -0.84 -13.53
N GLY A 310 -8.88 -0.58 -13.88
CA GLY A 310 -10.02 -1.40 -13.46
C GLY A 310 -10.20 -1.45 -11.94
N ALA A 311 -9.99 -0.34 -11.24
CA ALA A 311 -10.36 -0.22 -9.84
C ALA A 311 -11.88 -0.24 -9.72
N GLU A 312 -12.40 -1.10 -8.84
CA GLU A 312 -13.83 -1.28 -8.64
C GLU A 312 -14.20 -1.02 -7.18
N VAL A 313 -15.27 -0.25 -6.99
CA VAL A 313 -15.90 -0.02 -5.69
C VAL A 313 -17.36 -0.45 -5.76
N THR A 314 -17.87 -1.04 -4.67
CA THR A 314 -19.30 -1.28 -4.52
C THR A 314 -19.99 0.02 -4.12
N ILE A 315 -21.20 0.22 -4.62
CA ILE A 315 -22.08 1.32 -4.23
C ILE A 315 -23.30 0.72 -3.54
N SER A 316 -23.68 1.29 -2.40
CA SER A 316 -24.96 0.96 -1.78
C SER A 316 -25.47 2.12 -0.93
N GLN A 317 -26.75 2.46 -1.07
CA GLN A 317 -27.40 3.42 -0.17
C GLN A 317 -27.36 2.97 1.29
N SER A 318 -27.31 1.66 1.55
CA SER A 318 -27.18 1.13 2.91
C SER A 318 -25.86 1.53 3.57
N LEU A 319 -24.84 1.88 2.77
CA LEU A 319 -23.58 2.41 3.27
C LEU A 319 -23.75 3.83 3.78
N ASN A 320 -24.71 4.64 3.30
CA ASN A 320 -24.82 6.07 3.65
C ASN A 320 -24.93 6.31 5.16
N LYS A 321 -25.42 5.37 5.96
CA LYS A 321 -25.43 5.48 7.43
C LYS A 321 -24.03 5.47 8.07
N LEU A 322 -23.02 5.04 7.32
CA LEU A 322 -21.61 4.94 7.70
C LEU A 322 -20.79 6.16 7.20
N PHE A 323 -21.40 7.00 6.35
CA PHE A 323 -20.80 8.17 5.70
C PHE A 323 -21.69 9.41 5.95
N GLY A 324 -21.17 10.59 5.69
CA GLY A 324 -21.85 11.85 5.98
C GLY A 324 -21.92 12.16 7.48
N LYS A 325 -21.98 13.45 7.83
CA LYS A 325 -22.26 13.84 9.22
C LYS A 325 -23.63 13.34 9.65
N LYS A 326 -23.69 12.67 10.80
CA LYS A 326 -24.94 12.58 11.56
C LYS A 326 -25.31 14.00 11.97
N ILE A 327 -26.44 14.49 11.49
CA ILE A 327 -27.06 15.67 12.09
C ILE A 327 -27.44 15.22 13.50
N GLU A 328 -26.70 15.67 14.51
CA GLU A 328 -27.20 15.58 15.88
C GLU A 328 -28.48 16.39 15.92
N SER A 329 -29.61 15.70 16.06
CA SER A 329 -30.88 16.36 16.35
C SER A 329 -30.69 17.08 17.67
N ILE A 330 -30.68 18.42 17.62
CA ILE A 330 -30.76 19.26 18.81
C ILE A 330 -32.09 18.87 19.47
N ALA A 331 -32.00 18.13 20.56
CA ALA A 331 -33.11 17.87 21.47
C ALA A 331 -33.28 19.06 22.41
#